data_AF-A0A924H9F6-F1
#
_entry.id   AF-A0A924H9F6-F1
#
_cell.length_a   1.000
_cell.length_b   1.000
_cell.length_c   1.000
_cell.angle_alpha   90.00
_cell.angle_beta   90.00
_cell.angle_gamma   90.00
#
_symmetry.space_group_name_H-M   'P 1'
#
loop_
_entity.id
_entity.type
_entity.pdbx_description
1 polymer ?
#
loop_
_entity_poly.entity_id
_entity_poly.type
_entity_poly.pdbx_seq_one_letter_code
_entity_poly.pdbx_strand_id
1 'polypeptide(L)'
;MALALAAPDVRELVLVNSQAGDATAALAMGRMVAQKRIRTIAVGVCSGACPLVFLGGVERRFAEGQHPRVTLLGLDGAYNPPLATELSDRIAAFVKERLGARTDMSLVIDPLTRPNQAGGSMLLREMDRNSVPDMTAYMCTAAPDAKCTTLTGKDAFTFGLVTGRATLKPLLPPNLLPVEKLFGFELRSDSKDASQALLAQGKAMCGDDVLCNERFAAAIPRFQAQKSFRAAALGAGRRGFGFSDDQTSANLAAKRAIYLCNHTPGNKKLCALGVVDNFDTTSLYSQSAQQSAAALAQLSRPDGVAWAGEDLGSLAVAPASLRMTNLSEPTPLLVSGLRTWRTADLTQALKDQRATVIDVFGVAAQMLPGAVHFWDGGLAFEDEAIDRAYDQRFRDMLQIIQPDKEAAIVFYCQDSMCWQAINSALRALRAGYLRAGWYRGGLRSWTQAGLPAVQKVPSVVLY
;
A
#
# COMPACT_ATOMS: atom_id res chain seq x y z
N MET A 1 6.68 -21.87 -15.55
CA MET A 1 6.24 -22.94 -14.62
C MET A 1 5.98 -24.27 -15.34
N ALA A 2 5.20 -24.32 -16.43
CA ALA A 2 4.94 -25.58 -17.16
C ALA A 2 6.21 -26.35 -17.61
N LEU A 3 7.25 -25.65 -18.09
CA LEU A 3 8.54 -26.24 -18.44
C LEU A 3 9.29 -26.83 -17.22
N ALA A 4 9.23 -26.16 -16.06
CA ALA A 4 9.83 -26.66 -14.83
C ALA A 4 9.06 -27.88 -14.28
N LEU A 5 7.73 -27.87 -14.38
CA LEU A 5 6.88 -28.99 -14.03
C LEU A 5 7.03 -30.17 -15.00
N ALA A 6 7.63 -30.00 -16.17
CA ALA A 6 7.94 -31.08 -17.10
C ALA A 6 9.15 -31.92 -16.64
N ALA A 7 10.04 -31.37 -15.79
CA ALA A 7 11.17 -32.11 -15.24
C ALA A 7 10.72 -33.34 -14.42
N PRO A 8 11.44 -34.48 -14.50
CA PRO A 8 11.00 -35.75 -13.89
C PRO A 8 11.08 -35.76 -12.35
N ASP A 9 11.97 -34.97 -11.75
CA ASP A 9 12.31 -35.10 -10.32
C ASP A 9 11.69 -34.03 -9.39
N VAL A 10 10.76 -33.22 -9.89
CA VAL A 10 10.10 -32.20 -9.05
C VAL A 10 9.13 -32.88 -8.10
N ARG A 11 9.38 -32.76 -6.79
CA ARG A 11 8.53 -33.32 -5.71
C ARG A 11 7.75 -32.27 -4.94
N GLU A 12 8.16 -31.02 -5.03
CA GLU A 12 7.60 -29.90 -4.29
C GLU A 12 7.54 -28.66 -5.16
N LEU A 13 6.42 -27.95 -5.09
CA LEU A 13 6.18 -26.67 -5.75
C LEU A 13 5.84 -25.64 -4.68
N VAL A 14 6.72 -24.64 -4.53
CA VAL A 14 6.50 -23.53 -3.60
C VAL A 14 5.99 -22.33 -4.39
N LEU A 15 4.79 -21.86 -4.04
CA LEU A 15 4.11 -20.71 -4.64
C LEU A 15 4.29 -19.51 -3.70
N VAL A 16 5.08 -18.53 -4.13
CA VAL A 16 5.46 -17.37 -3.31
C VAL A 16 4.80 -16.11 -3.86
N ASN A 17 3.89 -15.50 -3.09
CA ASN A 17 3.15 -14.29 -3.48
C ASN A 17 2.56 -14.34 -4.91
N SER A 18 2.11 -15.52 -5.33
CA SER A 18 1.61 -15.77 -6.67
C SER A 18 0.16 -15.30 -6.81
N GLN A 19 -0.07 -14.31 -7.68
CA GLN A 19 -1.38 -13.68 -7.88
C GLN A 19 -1.68 -13.54 -9.36
N ALA A 20 -2.97 -13.50 -9.70
CA ALA A 20 -3.46 -13.34 -11.07
C ALA A 20 -2.89 -14.37 -12.07
N GLY A 21 -3.34 -14.35 -13.31
CA GLY A 21 -2.85 -15.23 -14.37
C GLY A 21 -3.96 -15.89 -15.18
N ASP A 22 -3.56 -16.63 -16.20
CA ASP A 22 -4.49 -17.33 -17.08
C ASP A 22 -5.04 -18.59 -16.39
N ALA A 23 -6.35 -18.63 -16.18
CA ALA A 23 -7.00 -19.72 -15.47
C ALA A 23 -6.94 -21.05 -16.25
N THR A 24 -6.94 -21.02 -17.59
CA THR A 24 -6.82 -22.25 -18.39
C THR A 24 -5.45 -22.90 -18.21
N ALA A 25 -4.38 -22.11 -18.28
CA ALA A 25 -3.03 -22.55 -18.01
C ALA A 25 -2.88 -23.04 -16.57
N ALA A 26 -3.49 -22.35 -15.61
CA ALA A 26 -3.45 -22.77 -14.21
C ALA A 26 -4.17 -24.09 -13.95
N LEU A 27 -5.33 -24.33 -14.56
CA LEU A 27 -6.02 -25.63 -14.52
C LEU A 27 -5.16 -26.75 -15.13
N ALA A 28 -4.52 -26.49 -16.28
CA ALA A 28 -3.61 -27.45 -16.91
C ALA A 28 -2.44 -27.78 -15.98
N MET A 29 -1.80 -26.77 -15.39
CA MET A 29 -0.71 -26.95 -14.43
C MET A 29 -1.16 -27.67 -13.16
N GLY A 30 -2.33 -27.34 -12.61
CA GLY A 30 -2.91 -28.04 -11.46
C GLY A 30 -3.12 -29.53 -11.73
N ARG A 31 -3.60 -29.90 -12.92
CA ARG A 31 -3.70 -31.32 -13.34
C ARG A 31 -2.34 -31.99 -13.47
N MET A 32 -1.34 -31.31 -14.04
CA MET A 32 0.03 -31.84 -14.10
C MET A 32 0.61 -32.09 -12.71
N VAL A 33 0.45 -31.15 -11.78
CA VAL A 33 0.87 -31.26 -10.38
C VAL A 33 0.20 -32.47 -9.73
N ALA A 34 -1.10 -32.68 -9.97
CA ALA A 34 -1.85 -33.83 -9.46
C ALA A 34 -1.35 -35.16 -10.03
N GLN A 35 -1.17 -35.24 -11.36
CA GLN A 35 -0.68 -36.44 -12.04
C GLN A 35 0.72 -36.84 -11.57
N LYS A 36 1.61 -35.85 -11.39
CA LYS A 36 2.97 -36.06 -10.89
C LYS A 36 3.06 -36.24 -9.37
N ARG A 37 1.93 -36.14 -8.66
CA ARG A 37 1.87 -36.27 -7.19
C ARG A 37 2.80 -35.31 -6.45
N ILE A 38 2.89 -34.08 -6.96
CA ILE A 38 3.75 -33.03 -6.39
C ILE A 38 3.10 -32.48 -5.12
N ARG A 39 3.91 -32.14 -4.12
CA ARG A 39 3.45 -31.38 -2.94
C ARG A 39 3.42 -29.90 -3.25
N THR A 40 2.41 -29.18 -2.79
CA THR A 40 2.28 -27.74 -3.00
C THR A 40 2.33 -26.99 -1.68
N ILE A 41 3.10 -25.90 -1.68
CA ILE A 41 3.31 -25.05 -0.53
C ILE A 41 2.98 -23.61 -0.93
N ALA A 42 2.21 -22.90 -0.10
CA ALA A 42 1.94 -21.48 -0.29
C ALA A 42 2.70 -20.65 0.74
N VAL A 43 3.46 -19.65 0.26
CA VAL A 43 4.14 -18.62 1.06
C VAL A 43 3.56 -17.26 0.69
N GLY A 44 2.93 -16.59 1.66
CA GLY A 44 2.26 -15.31 1.41
C GLY A 44 0.94 -15.45 0.65
N VAL A 45 0.65 -14.49 -0.24
CA VAL A 45 -0.64 -14.43 -0.95
C VAL A 45 -0.65 -15.40 -2.13
N CYS A 46 -1.63 -16.28 -2.20
CA CYS A 46 -1.92 -17.11 -3.36
C CYS A 46 -3.37 -16.89 -3.80
N SER A 47 -3.58 -16.04 -4.81
CA SER A 47 -4.91 -15.60 -5.28
C SER A 47 -5.05 -15.67 -6.80
N GLY A 48 -6.28 -15.50 -7.31
CA GLY A 48 -6.57 -15.61 -8.73
C GLY A 48 -6.28 -17.00 -9.29
N ALA A 49 -5.28 -17.12 -10.17
CA ALA A 49 -4.93 -18.39 -10.80
C ALA A 49 -4.09 -19.31 -9.91
N CYS A 50 -3.41 -18.78 -8.88
CA CYS A 50 -2.50 -19.54 -8.01
C CYS A 50 -3.17 -20.72 -7.28
N PRO A 51 -4.33 -20.55 -6.61
CA PRO A 51 -4.98 -21.64 -5.90
C PRO A 51 -5.28 -22.86 -6.77
N LEU A 52 -5.54 -22.67 -8.08
CA LEU A 52 -5.81 -23.77 -9.01
C LEU A 52 -4.59 -24.69 -9.18
N VAL A 53 -3.40 -24.09 -9.21
CA VAL A 53 -2.14 -24.85 -9.23
C VAL A 53 -1.90 -25.51 -7.88
N PHE A 54 -2.10 -24.74 -6.79
CA PHE A 54 -1.94 -25.23 -5.42
C PHE A 54 -2.81 -26.46 -5.13
N LEU A 55 -4.07 -26.46 -5.55
CA LEU A 55 -5.02 -27.56 -5.35
C LEU A 55 -4.67 -28.85 -6.09
N GLY A 56 -3.82 -28.76 -7.11
CA GLY A 56 -3.23 -29.92 -7.76
C GLY A 56 -2.39 -30.78 -6.80
N GLY A 57 -1.84 -30.19 -5.74
CA GLY A 57 -0.95 -30.88 -4.81
C GLY A 57 -1.60 -32.08 -4.11
N VAL A 58 -0.83 -33.14 -3.89
CA VAL A 58 -1.25 -34.30 -3.08
C VAL A 58 -1.08 -34.02 -1.58
N GLU A 59 -0.08 -33.23 -1.23
CA GLU A 59 0.08 -32.61 0.07
C GLU A 59 0.07 -31.10 -0.12
N ARG A 60 -0.76 -30.40 0.67
CA ARG A 60 -1.03 -28.97 0.54
C ARG A 60 -0.80 -28.32 1.89
N ARG A 61 0.14 -27.37 1.98
CA ARG A 61 0.53 -26.72 3.25
C ARG A 61 0.76 -25.22 3.06
N PHE A 62 0.59 -24.47 4.13
CA PHE A 62 1.18 -23.14 4.24
C PHE A 62 2.64 -23.25 4.70
N ALA A 63 3.41 -22.21 4.43
CA ALA A 63 4.76 -22.09 4.95
C ALA A 63 5.08 -20.66 5.43
N GLU A 64 6.08 -20.58 6.30
CA GLU A 64 6.70 -19.33 6.76
C GLU A 64 7.33 -18.56 5.58
N GLY A 65 7.71 -17.30 5.81
CA GLY A 65 8.28 -16.41 4.78
C GLY A 65 7.47 -15.14 4.57
N GLN A 66 6.21 -15.14 5.01
CA GLN A 66 5.34 -13.98 5.15
C GLN A 66 4.62 -14.01 6.49
N HIS A 67 4.06 -12.87 6.88
CA HIS A 67 3.26 -12.76 8.09
C HIS A 67 1.99 -13.62 7.97
N PRO A 68 1.56 -14.29 9.04
CA PRO A 68 0.46 -15.25 8.96
C PRO A 68 -0.87 -14.60 8.56
N ARG A 69 -1.16 -13.38 9.02
CA ARG A 69 -2.36 -12.65 8.56
C ARG A 69 -2.39 -12.39 7.05
N VAL A 70 -1.27 -12.23 6.34
CA VAL A 70 -1.30 -12.03 4.87
C VAL A 70 -1.10 -13.33 4.09
N THR A 71 -0.71 -14.42 4.77
CA THR A 71 -0.55 -15.72 4.14
C THR A 71 -1.92 -16.34 3.94
N LEU A 72 -2.38 -16.43 2.69
CA LEU A 72 -3.74 -16.84 2.38
C LEU A 72 -3.88 -17.52 1.02
N LEU A 73 -4.96 -18.29 0.88
CA LEU A 73 -5.51 -18.77 -0.38
C LEU A 73 -6.78 -17.96 -0.69
N GLY A 74 -6.82 -17.30 -1.85
CA GLY A 74 -7.99 -16.58 -2.35
C GLY A 74 -8.60 -17.31 -3.54
N LEU A 75 -9.78 -17.92 -3.37
CA LEU A 75 -10.51 -18.62 -4.42
C LEU A 75 -11.57 -17.70 -5.04
N ASP A 76 -11.40 -17.42 -6.32
CA ASP A 76 -12.18 -16.46 -7.09
C ASP A 76 -12.63 -17.06 -8.44
N GLY A 77 -13.76 -16.57 -8.98
CA GLY A 77 -14.23 -16.91 -10.34
C GLY A 77 -13.41 -16.26 -11.46
N ALA A 78 -13.81 -16.49 -12.73
CA ALA A 78 -13.17 -15.88 -13.89
C ALA A 78 -13.75 -14.48 -14.20
N TYR A 79 -12.89 -13.52 -14.54
CA TYR A 79 -13.24 -12.10 -14.70
C TYR A 79 -13.30 -11.61 -16.17
N ASN A 80 -13.30 -12.51 -17.17
CA ASN A 80 -13.27 -12.13 -18.59
C ASN A 80 -14.64 -12.32 -19.30
N PRO A 81 -15.35 -11.25 -19.71
CA PRO A 81 -16.76 -11.29 -20.12
C PRO A 81 -17.17 -12.28 -21.23
N PRO A 82 -16.37 -12.63 -22.25
CA PRO A 82 -16.85 -13.54 -23.30
C PRO A 82 -16.81 -15.02 -22.88
N LEU A 83 -16.04 -15.40 -21.84
CA LEU A 83 -15.81 -16.80 -21.44
C LEU A 83 -15.90 -17.05 -19.93
N ALA A 84 -16.28 -16.04 -19.14
CA ALA A 84 -16.26 -16.11 -17.67
C ALA A 84 -17.07 -17.29 -17.13
N THR A 85 -18.30 -17.51 -17.63
CA THR A 85 -19.19 -18.57 -17.15
C THR A 85 -18.61 -19.96 -17.38
N GLU A 86 -18.22 -20.29 -18.62
CA GLU A 86 -17.66 -21.61 -18.95
C GLU A 86 -16.36 -21.88 -18.18
N LEU A 87 -15.50 -20.88 -18.06
CA LEU A 87 -14.25 -21.00 -17.33
C LEU A 87 -14.49 -21.18 -15.82
N SER A 88 -15.46 -20.47 -15.26
CA SER A 88 -15.91 -20.64 -13.88
C SER A 88 -16.46 -22.04 -13.60
N ASP A 89 -17.23 -22.62 -14.53
CA ASP A 89 -17.73 -23.99 -14.40
C ASP A 89 -16.58 -25.01 -14.41
N ARG A 90 -15.60 -24.81 -15.30
CA ARG A 90 -14.39 -25.65 -15.36
C ARG A 90 -13.56 -25.54 -14.08
N ILE A 91 -13.47 -24.34 -13.49
CA ILE A 91 -12.81 -24.12 -12.19
C ILE A 91 -13.58 -24.86 -11.09
N ALA A 92 -14.89 -24.69 -11.00
CA ALA A 92 -15.73 -25.34 -9.99
C ALA A 92 -15.63 -26.87 -10.07
N ALA A 93 -15.63 -27.44 -11.28
CA ALA A 93 -15.46 -28.88 -11.50
C ALA A 93 -14.09 -29.37 -11.00
N PHE A 94 -13.02 -28.66 -11.34
CA PHE A 94 -11.67 -28.99 -10.86
C PHE A 94 -11.55 -28.87 -9.34
N VAL A 95 -12.06 -27.79 -8.75
CA VAL A 95 -12.04 -27.61 -7.28
C VAL A 95 -12.81 -28.75 -6.60
N LYS A 96 -13.99 -29.12 -7.12
CA LYS A 96 -14.78 -30.26 -6.62
C LYS A 96 -13.98 -31.57 -6.66
N GLU A 97 -13.31 -31.84 -7.78
CA GLU A 97 -12.44 -33.02 -7.94
C GLU A 97 -11.32 -33.03 -6.88
N ARG A 98 -10.68 -31.88 -6.62
CA ARG A 98 -9.52 -31.79 -5.72
C ARG A 98 -9.85 -31.71 -4.23
N LEU A 99 -11.05 -31.24 -3.87
CA LEU A 99 -11.50 -31.16 -2.48
C LEU A 99 -12.28 -32.41 -2.03
N GLY A 100 -12.89 -33.11 -2.99
CA GLY A 100 -13.61 -34.35 -2.74
C GLY A 100 -14.95 -34.16 -2.02
N ALA A 101 -15.62 -35.27 -1.72
CA ALA A 101 -17.01 -35.28 -1.25
C ALA A 101 -17.24 -34.72 0.16
N ARG A 102 -16.17 -34.43 0.93
CA ARG A 102 -16.27 -33.91 2.30
C ARG A 102 -16.37 -32.39 2.38
N THR A 103 -16.14 -31.69 1.27
CA THR A 103 -16.26 -30.23 1.21
C THR A 103 -17.67 -29.83 0.81
N ASP A 104 -18.24 -28.89 1.57
CA ASP A 104 -19.51 -28.27 1.22
C ASP A 104 -19.34 -27.35 0.01
N MET A 105 -19.60 -27.92 -1.17
CA MET A 105 -19.43 -27.21 -2.44
C MET A 105 -20.41 -26.04 -2.62
N SER A 106 -21.48 -25.94 -1.82
CA SER A 106 -22.39 -24.77 -1.89
C SER A 106 -21.67 -23.47 -1.51
N LEU A 107 -20.70 -23.55 -0.60
CA LEU A 107 -19.84 -22.44 -0.17
C LEU A 107 -18.73 -22.10 -1.18
N VAL A 108 -18.48 -22.98 -2.14
CA VAL A 108 -17.43 -22.84 -3.18
C VAL A 108 -18.02 -22.37 -4.50
N ILE A 109 -19.21 -22.87 -4.85
CA ILE A 109 -19.83 -22.59 -6.15
C ILE A 109 -20.22 -21.10 -6.22
N ASP A 110 -20.80 -20.55 -5.16
CA ASP A 110 -21.27 -19.15 -5.15
C ASP A 110 -20.20 -18.09 -5.50
N PRO A 111 -18.97 -18.10 -4.93
CA PRO A 111 -17.91 -17.19 -5.36
C PRO A 111 -17.38 -17.48 -6.77
N LEU A 112 -17.45 -18.73 -7.24
CA LEU A 112 -16.92 -19.12 -8.55
C LEU A 112 -17.88 -18.80 -9.70
N THR A 113 -19.20 -18.92 -9.51
CA THR A 113 -20.20 -18.91 -10.61
C THR A 113 -21.00 -17.62 -10.76
N ARG A 114 -20.75 -16.56 -9.97
CA ARG A 114 -21.40 -15.24 -10.14
C ARG A 114 -20.56 -14.32 -11.05
N PRO A 115 -20.93 -14.10 -12.33
CA PRO A 115 -20.03 -13.48 -13.31
C PRO A 115 -20.11 -11.93 -13.41
N ASN A 116 -21.08 -11.26 -12.74
CA ASN A 116 -21.44 -9.86 -13.05
C ASN A 116 -21.36 -8.84 -11.89
N GLN A 117 -20.72 -9.17 -10.79
CA GLN A 117 -20.20 -8.20 -9.83
C GLN A 117 -18.80 -8.69 -9.51
N ALA A 118 -17.78 -7.83 -9.60
CA ALA A 118 -16.37 -8.19 -9.39
C ALA A 118 -16.22 -9.30 -8.32
N GLY A 119 -16.08 -10.54 -8.81
CA GLY A 119 -16.34 -11.83 -8.19
C GLY A 119 -16.08 -11.90 -6.69
N GLY A 120 -17.01 -12.54 -6.00
CA GLY A 120 -16.82 -12.80 -4.59
C GLY A 120 -15.61 -13.70 -4.36
N SER A 121 -14.79 -13.34 -3.39
CA SER A 121 -13.55 -14.02 -3.06
C SER A 121 -13.73 -14.80 -1.77
N MET A 122 -13.45 -16.10 -1.81
CA MET A 122 -13.29 -16.86 -0.59
C MET A 122 -11.83 -16.79 -0.13
N LEU A 123 -11.59 -16.17 1.03
CA LEU A 123 -10.26 -15.96 1.58
C LEU A 123 -10.06 -16.88 2.79
N LEU A 124 -9.05 -17.74 2.73
CA LEU A 124 -8.69 -18.63 3.84
C LEU A 124 -7.22 -18.42 4.19
N ARG A 125 -6.99 -17.99 5.43
CA ARG A 125 -5.67 -17.64 5.94
C ARG A 125 -4.95 -18.85 6.52
N GLU A 126 -3.65 -18.68 6.71
CA GLU A 126 -2.83 -19.59 7.49
C GLU A 126 -3.41 -19.76 8.91
N MET A 127 -3.26 -20.95 9.49
CA MET A 127 -3.92 -21.30 10.76
C MET A 127 -2.97 -21.38 11.93
N ASP A 128 -1.79 -21.97 11.73
CA ASP A 128 -0.89 -22.38 12.81
C ASP A 128 -0.32 -21.20 13.62
N ARG A 129 -0.06 -20.07 12.93
CA ARG A 129 0.54 -18.87 13.52
C ARG A 129 -0.46 -17.71 13.64
N ASN A 130 -1.74 -17.94 13.37
CA ASN A 130 -2.82 -16.96 13.50
C ASN A 130 -3.70 -17.26 14.72
N SER A 131 -4.35 -16.22 15.24
CA SER A 131 -5.40 -16.36 16.24
C SER A 131 -6.69 -16.93 15.61
N VAL A 132 -7.63 -17.44 16.41
CA VAL A 132 -8.92 -17.95 15.90
C VAL A 132 -9.65 -16.91 15.01
N PRO A 133 -9.79 -15.63 15.41
CA PRO A 133 -10.34 -14.60 14.53
C PRO A 133 -9.60 -14.48 13.20
N ASP A 134 -8.26 -14.49 13.23
CA ASP A 134 -7.42 -14.25 12.05
C ASP A 134 -7.32 -15.44 11.09
N MET A 135 -7.57 -16.67 11.55
CA MET A 135 -7.61 -17.85 10.69
C MET A 135 -9.01 -18.15 10.13
N THR A 136 -10.03 -17.39 10.55
CA THR A 136 -11.41 -17.65 10.10
C THR A 136 -11.54 -17.37 8.61
N ALA A 137 -12.25 -18.25 7.90
CA ALA A 137 -12.50 -18.06 6.47
C ALA A 137 -13.53 -16.96 6.21
N TYR A 138 -13.34 -16.20 5.13
CA TYR A 138 -14.22 -15.09 4.74
C TYR A 138 -14.77 -15.28 3.34
N MET A 139 -16.01 -14.82 3.12
CA MET A 139 -16.62 -14.65 1.80
C MET A 139 -16.79 -13.17 1.53
N CYS A 140 -16.02 -12.62 0.60
CA CYS A 140 -16.09 -11.21 0.24
C CYS A 140 -16.95 -11.03 -1.01
N THR A 141 -17.77 -9.97 -1.11
CA THR A 141 -18.57 -9.69 -2.33
C THR A 141 -17.89 -8.70 -3.28
N ALA A 142 -16.73 -8.16 -2.91
CA ALA A 142 -15.84 -7.32 -3.71
C ALA A 142 -14.43 -7.31 -3.10
N ALA A 143 -13.41 -6.93 -3.87
CA ALA A 143 -12.04 -6.70 -3.36
C ALA A 143 -11.97 -5.41 -2.49
N PRO A 144 -11.05 -5.32 -1.51
CA PRO A 144 -10.89 -6.21 -0.37
C PRO A 144 -11.61 -5.71 0.91
N ASP A 145 -12.24 -4.53 0.93
CA ASP A 145 -12.56 -3.86 2.21
C ASP A 145 -14.05 -3.50 2.46
N ALA A 146 -14.98 -3.82 1.56
CA ALA A 146 -16.33 -3.29 1.72
C ALA A 146 -17.35 -4.25 2.38
N LYS A 147 -17.36 -5.55 2.07
CA LYS A 147 -18.40 -6.50 2.58
C LYS A 147 -17.91 -7.95 2.55
N CYS A 148 -17.30 -8.41 3.63
CA CYS A 148 -16.98 -9.83 3.82
C CYS A 148 -17.82 -10.45 4.93
N THR A 149 -18.33 -11.65 4.69
CA THR A 149 -19.08 -12.45 5.67
C THR A 149 -18.20 -13.57 6.19
N THR A 150 -18.16 -13.74 7.51
CA THR A 150 -17.43 -14.81 8.18
C THR A 150 -18.05 -16.17 7.90
N LEU A 151 -17.25 -17.17 7.55
CA LEU A 151 -17.66 -18.57 7.45
C LEU A 151 -17.41 -19.27 8.79
N THR A 152 -18.38 -19.17 9.70
CA THR A 152 -18.27 -19.68 11.07
C THR A 152 -17.85 -21.16 11.11
N GLY A 153 -16.81 -21.45 11.90
CA GLY A 153 -16.31 -22.83 12.08
C GLY A 153 -15.56 -23.40 10.88
N LYS A 154 -15.22 -22.57 9.88
CA LYS A 154 -14.40 -22.96 8.72
C LYS A 154 -13.04 -22.27 8.75
N ASP A 155 -12.03 -23.06 8.45
CA ASP A 155 -10.62 -22.70 8.24
C ASP A 155 -10.11 -23.40 6.97
N ALA A 156 -8.87 -23.12 6.56
CA ALA A 156 -8.31 -23.72 5.33
C ALA A 156 -8.27 -25.27 5.36
N PHE A 157 -8.17 -25.89 6.54
CA PHE A 157 -8.06 -27.34 6.71
C PHE A 157 -9.43 -28.04 6.71
N THR A 158 -10.35 -27.54 7.53
CA THR A 158 -11.75 -28.00 7.63
C THR A 158 -12.51 -27.81 6.33
N PHE A 159 -12.11 -26.82 5.52
CA PHE A 159 -12.61 -26.64 4.16
C PHE A 159 -11.97 -27.59 3.14
N GLY A 160 -10.81 -28.16 3.48
CA GLY A 160 -10.07 -29.10 2.66
C GLY A 160 -9.06 -28.48 1.71
N LEU A 161 -8.85 -27.15 1.71
CA LEU A 161 -7.86 -26.51 0.83
C LEU A 161 -6.43 -26.93 1.17
N VAL A 162 -6.11 -27.06 2.45
CA VAL A 162 -4.85 -27.65 2.91
C VAL A 162 -5.09 -29.05 3.47
N THR A 163 -4.13 -29.94 3.31
CA THR A 163 -4.25 -31.33 3.81
C THR A 163 -3.67 -31.52 5.21
N GLY A 164 -3.32 -30.43 5.90
CA GLY A 164 -2.71 -30.44 7.22
C GLY A 164 -2.59 -29.04 7.80
N ARG A 165 -2.53 -28.97 9.12
CA ARG A 165 -2.62 -27.71 9.89
C ARG A 165 -1.29 -27.00 10.10
N ALA A 166 -0.22 -27.76 10.22
CA ALA A 166 1.10 -27.24 10.50
C ALA A 166 1.61 -26.35 9.36
N THR A 167 2.16 -25.20 9.74
CA THR A 167 2.86 -24.32 8.81
C THR A 167 4.32 -24.75 8.72
N LEU A 168 4.80 -24.97 7.49
CA LEU A 168 6.14 -25.47 7.25
C LEU A 168 7.17 -24.34 7.20
N LYS A 169 8.44 -24.68 7.45
CA LYS A 169 9.56 -23.82 7.03
C LYS A 169 9.89 -24.17 5.58
N PRO A 170 9.74 -23.24 4.61
CA PRO A 170 9.98 -23.59 3.23
C PRO A 170 11.49 -23.68 2.95
N LEU A 171 11.88 -24.61 2.08
CA LEU A 171 13.24 -24.67 1.54
C LEU A 171 13.35 -23.67 0.38
N LEU A 172 13.37 -22.37 0.70
CA LEU A 172 13.51 -21.29 -0.27
C LEU A 172 14.88 -20.60 -0.13
N PRO A 173 15.61 -20.42 -1.25
CA PRO A 173 16.73 -19.49 -1.31
C PRO A 173 16.34 -18.09 -0.79
N PRO A 174 17.20 -17.38 -0.05
CA PRO A 174 16.87 -16.06 0.53
C PRO A 174 16.37 -15.03 -0.49
N ASN A 175 16.84 -15.07 -1.74
CA ASN A 175 16.41 -14.17 -2.81
C ASN A 175 15.00 -14.47 -3.36
N LEU A 176 14.41 -15.61 -2.99
CA LEU A 176 13.02 -15.96 -3.29
C LEU A 176 12.08 -15.73 -2.11
N LEU A 177 12.60 -15.34 -0.94
CA LEU A 177 11.74 -14.90 0.15
C LEU A 177 11.16 -13.52 -0.21
N PRO A 178 9.84 -13.34 -0.05
CA PRO A 178 9.22 -12.07 -0.34
C PRO A 178 9.71 -11.00 0.64
N VAL A 179 10.08 -9.84 0.09
CA VAL A 179 10.58 -8.70 0.85
C VAL A 179 9.53 -7.62 0.91
N GLU A 180 9.20 -7.19 2.13
CA GLU A 180 8.28 -6.07 2.34
C GLU A 180 8.86 -4.79 1.74
N LYS A 181 7.98 -3.95 1.19
CA LYS A 181 8.37 -2.69 0.56
C LYS A 181 7.64 -1.50 1.17
N LEU A 182 8.40 -0.45 1.44
CA LEU A 182 7.90 0.87 1.80
C LEU A 182 8.22 1.83 0.65
N PHE A 183 7.20 2.26 -0.11
CA PHE A 183 7.41 3.09 -1.32
C PHE A 183 8.48 2.55 -2.26
N GLY A 184 8.41 1.26 -2.59
CA GLY A 184 9.38 0.59 -3.46
C GLY A 184 10.73 0.27 -2.82
N PHE A 185 11.04 0.85 -1.65
CA PHE A 185 12.24 0.54 -0.88
C PHE A 185 12.06 -0.80 -0.17
N GLU A 186 13.01 -1.70 -0.37
CA GLU A 186 12.97 -3.05 0.21
C GLU A 186 13.41 -3.04 1.66
N LEU A 187 12.53 -3.46 2.57
CA LEU A 187 12.78 -3.60 4.00
C LEU A 187 13.55 -4.91 4.28
N ARG A 188 14.70 -5.08 3.62
CA ARG A 188 15.62 -6.19 3.91
C ARG A 188 16.23 -5.91 5.28
N SER A 189 15.95 -6.77 6.26
CA SER A 189 16.50 -6.61 7.60
C SER A 189 18.03 -6.62 7.54
N ASP A 190 18.65 -5.66 8.22
CA ASP A 190 19.87 -5.92 8.95
C ASP A 190 19.63 -5.67 10.44
N SER A 191 19.63 -6.79 11.17
CA SER A 191 20.08 -6.92 12.56
C SER A 191 19.11 -6.73 13.76
N LYS A 192 19.60 -7.26 14.90
CA LYS A 192 19.10 -7.09 16.27
C LYS A 192 19.18 -5.61 16.75
N ASP A 193 19.70 -4.70 15.93
CA ASP A 193 20.01 -3.31 16.29
C ASP A 193 18.85 -2.35 16.05
N ALA A 194 17.83 -2.67 15.25
CA ALA A 194 16.72 -1.75 15.00
C ALA A 194 16.02 -1.27 16.28
N SER A 195 15.89 -2.14 17.30
CA SER A 195 15.36 -1.74 18.61
C SER A 195 16.32 -0.82 19.39
N GLN A 196 17.62 -1.04 19.29
CA GLN A 196 18.63 -0.19 19.93
C GLN A 196 18.73 1.17 19.24
N ALA A 197 18.69 1.18 17.90
CA ALA A 197 18.59 2.37 17.08
C ALA A 197 17.35 3.17 17.47
N LEU A 198 16.18 2.53 17.59
CA LEU A 198 14.95 3.20 18.01
C LEU A 198 15.07 3.83 19.41
N LEU A 199 15.71 3.14 20.37
CA LEU A 199 15.98 3.70 21.70
C LEU A 199 16.90 4.94 21.63
N ALA A 200 17.97 4.88 20.83
CA ALA A 200 18.87 6.01 20.62
C ALA A 200 18.17 7.20 19.96
N GLN A 201 17.35 6.92 18.93
CA GLN A 201 16.53 7.93 18.25
C GLN A 201 15.50 8.56 19.21
N GLY A 202 14.85 7.76 20.04
CA GLY A 202 13.90 8.23 21.05
C GLY A 202 14.56 9.16 22.07
N LYS A 203 15.73 8.78 22.58
CA LYS A 203 16.53 9.61 23.49
C LYS A 203 16.92 10.94 22.84
N ALA A 204 17.38 10.90 21.59
CA ALA A 204 17.72 12.12 20.84
C ALA A 204 16.51 13.03 20.62
N MET A 205 15.34 12.47 20.32
CA MET A 205 14.09 13.22 20.11
C MET A 205 13.54 13.81 21.40
N CYS A 206 13.63 13.10 22.53
CA CYS A 206 13.15 13.58 23.83
C CYS A 206 14.11 14.58 24.50
N GLY A 207 15.42 14.44 24.30
CA GLY A 207 16.43 15.20 25.06
C GLY A 207 16.31 14.91 26.56
N ASP A 208 16.39 15.95 27.39
CA ASP A 208 16.31 15.83 28.85
C ASP A 208 14.86 15.78 29.40
N ASP A 209 13.85 15.71 28.52
CA ASP A 209 12.44 15.65 28.93
C ASP A 209 12.09 14.30 29.55
N VAL A 210 11.98 14.27 30.88
CA VAL A 210 11.75 13.05 31.67
C VAL A 210 10.48 12.33 31.22
N LEU A 211 9.36 13.05 31.09
CA LEU A 211 8.07 12.46 30.75
C LEU A 211 8.06 11.87 29.33
N CYS A 212 8.72 12.55 28.38
CA CYS A 212 8.91 12.02 27.03
C CYS A 212 9.71 10.72 27.06
N ASN A 213 10.85 10.70 27.76
CA ASN A 213 11.71 9.52 27.86
C ASN A 213 11.00 8.33 28.54
N GLU A 214 10.28 8.57 29.65
CA GLU A 214 9.51 7.55 30.36
C GLU A 214 8.42 6.93 29.48
N ARG A 215 7.62 7.78 28.81
CA ARG A 215 6.56 7.31 27.91
C ARG A 215 7.11 6.56 26.71
N PHE A 216 8.23 7.02 26.16
CA PHE A 216 8.89 6.34 25.05
C PHE A 216 9.39 4.97 25.49
N ALA A 217 10.14 4.90 26.59
CA ALA A 217 10.65 3.64 27.15
C ALA A 217 9.52 2.66 27.48
N ALA A 218 8.38 3.13 28.00
CA ALA A 218 7.23 2.29 28.29
C ALA A 218 6.59 1.65 27.04
N ALA A 219 6.73 2.26 25.86
CA ALA A 219 6.20 1.71 24.60
C ALA A 219 7.09 0.60 24.01
N ILE A 220 8.38 0.57 24.37
CA ILE A 220 9.39 -0.31 23.76
C ILE A 220 9.11 -1.81 23.99
N PRO A 221 8.75 -2.30 25.19
CA PRO A 221 8.46 -3.72 25.39
C PRO A 221 7.35 -4.25 24.49
N ARG A 222 6.26 -3.46 24.35
CA ARG A 222 5.14 -3.79 23.46
C ARG A 222 5.59 -3.81 21.99
N PHE A 223 6.35 -2.80 21.57
CA PHE A 223 6.92 -2.77 20.23
C PHE A 223 7.79 -4.00 19.96
N GLN A 224 8.71 -4.32 20.88
CA GLN A 224 9.67 -5.43 20.78
C GLN A 224 9.01 -6.82 20.73
N ALA A 225 7.90 -7.02 21.44
CA ALA A 225 7.17 -8.27 21.46
C ALA A 225 6.61 -8.67 20.08
N GLN A 226 6.39 -7.70 19.19
CA GLN A 226 5.81 -7.90 17.87
C GLN A 226 6.90 -8.20 16.84
N LYS A 227 6.76 -9.25 16.02
CA LYS A 227 7.85 -9.65 15.11
C LYS A 227 7.85 -8.93 13.76
N SER A 228 6.70 -8.44 13.30
CA SER A 228 6.52 -7.79 12.00
C SER A 228 5.28 -6.90 12.00
N PHE A 229 5.13 -6.10 10.95
CA PHE A 229 4.10 -5.08 10.74
C PHE A 229 3.92 -4.13 11.91
N ARG A 230 5.06 -3.64 12.38
CA ARG A 230 5.19 -2.63 13.41
C ARG A 230 5.97 -1.46 12.86
N ALA A 231 5.67 -0.25 13.33
CA ALA A 231 6.44 0.92 12.97
C ALA A 231 6.47 1.91 14.13
N ALA A 232 7.54 2.68 14.20
CA ALA A 232 7.67 3.82 15.08
C ALA A 232 7.98 5.06 14.25
N ALA A 233 7.24 6.13 14.49
CA ALA A 233 7.47 7.44 13.92
C ALA A 233 7.86 8.44 15.01
N LEU A 234 8.75 9.36 14.68
CA LEU A 234 9.31 10.36 15.57
C LEU A 234 9.08 11.74 14.99
N GLY A 235 8.85 12.73 15.85
CA GLY A 235 8.65 14.11 15.41
C GLY A 235 9.91 14.66 14.73
N ALA A 236 9.74 15.21 13.52
CA ALA A 236 10.82 15.83 12.77
C ALA A 236 11.14 17.21 13.39
N GLY A 237 12.20 17.27 14.20
CA GLY A 237 12.64 18.50 14.87
C GLY A 237 11.74 18.97 16.02
N ARG A 238 10.76 18.16 16.45
CA ARG A 238 9.88 18.43 17.60
C ARG A 238 9.66 17.16 18.40
N ARG A 239 9.51 17.29 19.73
CA ARG A 239 9.23 16.15 20.62
C ARG A 239 7.92 15.46 20.26
N GLY A 240 7.86 14.16 20.49
CA GLY A 240 6.69 13.30 20.32
C GLY A 240 6.90 12.22 19.28
N PHE A 241 6.06 11.19 19.36
CA PHE A 241 6.25 9.94 18.63
C PHE A 241 4.91 9.22 18.46
N GLY A 242 4.89 8.23 17.57
CA GLY A 242 3.76 7.34 17.36
C GLY A 242 4.25 5.92 17.15
N PHE A 243 3.65 4.98 17.87
CA PHE A 243 3.91 3.55 17.69
C PHE A 243 2.69 2.90 17.07
N SER A 244 2.92 2.10 16.03
CA SER A 244 1.92 1.22 15.46
C SER A 244 2.44 -0.20 15.56
N ASP A 245 1.56 -1.09 15.97
CA ASP A 245 1.77 -2.52 15.97
C ASP A 245 0.49 -3.23 15.54
N ASP A 246 0.55 -4.56 15.45
CA ASP A 246 -0.60 -5.41 15.14
C ASP A 246 -1.28 -5.06 13.81
N GLN A 247 -0.51 -4.62 12.81
CA GLN A 247 -1.02 -4.33 11.48
C GLN A 247 -0.91 -5.54 10.55
N THR A 248 -1.45 -5.39 9.33
CA THR A 248 -1.44 -6.41 8.28
C THR A 248 -0.43 -6.14 7.18
N SER A 249 0.29 -5.01 7.22
CA SER A 249 1.41 -4.71 6.31
C SER A 249 2.35 -3.67 6.91
N ALA A 250 3.57 -3.62 6.39
CA ALA A 250 4.56 -2.59 6.74
C ALA A 250 4.06 -1.17 6.39
N ASN A 251 3.38 -0.99 5.26
CA ASN A 251 2.82 0.30 4.85
C ASN A 251 1.71 0.78 5.80
N LEU A 252 0.82 -0.11 6.23
CA LEU A 252 -0.24 0.24 7.18
C LEU A 252 0.34 0.59 8.56
N ALA A 253 1.34 -0.17 9.02
CA ALA A 253 2.08 0.15 10.25
C ALA A 253 2.74 1.52 10.17
N ALA A 254 3.46 1.79 9.09
CA ALA A 254 4.11 3.08 8.84
C ALA A 254 3.09 4.23 8.83
N LYS A 255 2.01 4.09 8.05
CA LYS A 255 0.94 5.09 7.94
C LYS A 255 0.31 5.40 9.31
N ARG A 256 -0.02 4.36 10.09
CA ARG A 256 -0.62 4.50 11.43
C ARG A 256 0.35 5.13 12.43
N ALA A 257 1.63 4.76 12.41
CA ALA A 257 2.65 5.34 13.29
C ALA A 257 2.82 6.85 13.03
N ILE A 258 2.90 7.25 11.76
CA ILE A 258 2.99 8.66 11.36
C ILE A 258 1.73 9.43 11.77
N TYR A 259 0.54 8.87 11.54
CA TYR A 259 -0.72 9.48 11.97
C TYR A 259 -0.72 9.79 13.47
N LEU A 260 -0.38 8.80 14.30
CA LEU A 260 -0.34 8.96 15.76
C LEU A 260 0.69 10.02 16.20
N CYS A 261 1.83 10.07 15.51
CA CYS A 261 2.86 11.07 15.76
C CYS A 261 2.41 12.49 15.33
N ASN A 262 1.80 12.65 14.15
CA ASN A 262 1.38 13.94 13.62
C ASN A 262 0.33 14.61 14.52
N HIS A 263 -0.57 13.80 15.06
CA HIS A 263 -1.79 14.27 15.74
C HIS A 263 -1.73 14.09 17.26
N THR A 264 -0.52 14.15 17.85
CA THR A 264 -0.39 14.21 19.31
C THR A 264 -1.18 15.43 19.85
N PRO A 265 -2.12 15.25 20.80
CA PRO A 265 -2.89 16.35 21.36
C PRO A 265 -1.99 17.49 21.86
N GLY A 266 -2.28 18.72 21.46
CA GLY A 266 -1.50 19.91 21.83
C GLY A 266 -0.10 20.02 21.18
N ASN A 267 0.32 19.05 20.36
CA ASN A 267 1.66 19.02 19.78
C ASN A 267 1.63 18.46 18.35
N LYS A 268 0.90 19.14 17.47
CA LYS A 268 0.81 18.81 16.04
C LYS A 268 2.15 19.09 15.36
N LYS A 269 2.64 18.17 14.52
CA LYS A 269 4.00 18.23 13.94
C LYS A 269 4.17 17.30 12.73
N LEU A 270 5.19 17.57 11.93
CA LEU A 270 5.67 16.62 10.93
C LEU A 270 6.41 15.48 11.63
N CYS A 271 6.35 14.29 11.04
CA CYS A 271 6.98 13.11 11.61
C CYS A 271 7.71 12.30 10.54
N ALA A 272 8.78 11.65 10.93
CA ALA A 272 9.54 10.71 10.11
C ALA A 272 9.44 9.31 10.72
N LEU A 273 9.49 8.27 9.90
CA LEU A 273 9.64 6.91 10.40
C LEU A 273 11.04 6.75 10.98
N GLY A 274 11.12 6.22 12.19
CA GLY A 274 12.37 5.79 12.81
C GLY A 274 12.70 4.33 12.47
N VAL A 275 11.71 3.45 12.64
CA VAL A 275 11.83 2.02 12.34
C VAL A 275 10.54 1.50 11.73
N VAL A 276 10.67 0.61 10.74
CA VAL A 276 9.58 -0.27 10.27
C VAL A 276 10.07 -1.71 10.37
N ASP A 277 9.33 -2.53 11.10
CA ASP A 277 9.68 -3.90 11.47
C ASP A 277 11.04 -4.01 12.17
N ASN A 278 12.05 -4.49 11.43
CA ASN A 278 13.44 -4.60 11.89
C ASN A 278 14.38 -3.75 11.03
N PHE A 279 13.85 -2.74 10.36
CA PHE A 279 14.60 -1.87 9.47
C PHE A 279 14.63 -0.44 10.01
N ASP A 280 15.83 0.10 10.22
CA ASP A 280 16.03 1.51 10.56
C ASP A 280 15.85 2.39 9.32
N THR A 281 14.79 3.20 9.32
CA THR A 281 14.42 4.06 8.20
C THR A 281 15.12 5.41 8.18
N THR A 282 15.93 5.77 9.19
CA THR A 282 16.62 7.08 9.23
C THR A 282 17.53 7.30 8.03
N SER A 283 18.19 6.24 7.58
CA SER A 283 19.01 6.25 6.35
C SER A 283 18.19 6.66 5.13
N LEU A 284 16.94 6.20 5.00
CA LEU A 284 16.04 6.53 3.90
C LEU A 284 15.73 8.04 3.84
N TYR A 285 15.45 8.67 4.99
CA TYR A 285 15.21 10.11 5.07
C TYR A 285 16.47 10.91 4.75
N SER A 286 17.63 10.49 5.27
CA SER A 286 18.90 11.18 4.97
C SER A 286 19.26 11.10 3.48
N GLN A 287 19.06 9.95 2.84
CA GLN A 287 19.29 9.76 1.41
C GLN A 287 18.31 10.60 0.58
N SER A 288 17.03 10.59 0.92
CA SER A 288 16.03 11.41 0.23
C SER A 288 16.35 12.90 0.31
N ALA A 289 16.77 13.39 1.48
CA ALA A 289 17.18 14.79 1.67
C ALA A 289 18.43 15.15 0.84
N GLN A 290 19.45 14.28 0.82
CA GLN A 290 20.67 14.48 0.02
C GLN A 290 20.38 14.46 -1.48
N GLN A 291 19.61 13.48 -1.96
CA GLN A 291 19.16 13.39 -3.34
C GLN A 291 18.36 14.62 -3.75
N SER A 292 17.48 15.09 -2.86
CA SER A 292 16.67 16.29 -3.08
C SER A 292 17.54 17.54 -3.25
N ALA A 293 18.51 17.75 -2.36
CA ALA A 293 19.43 18.89 -2.45
C ALA A 293 20.24 18.85 -3.77
N ALA A 294 20.78 17.69 -4.13
CA ALA A 294 21.52 17.51 -5.38
C ALA A 294 20.65 17.73 -6.61
N ALA A 295 19.43 17.19 -6.61
CA ALA A 295 18.47 17.32 -7.70
C ALA A 295 18.03 18.78 -7.92
N LEU A 296 17.75 19.52 -6.83
CA LEU A 296 17.38 20.93 -6.92
C LEU A 296 18.55 21.79 -7.44
N ALA A 297 19.79 21.49 -7.04
CA ALA A 297 20.97 22.23 -7.49
C ALA A 297 21.23 22.08 -8.99
N GLN A 298 20.85 20.95 -9.59
CA GLN A 298 21.03 20.65 -11.01
C GLN A 298 19.77 20.91 -11.85
N LEU A 299 18.71 21.46 -11.24
CA LEU A 299 17.40 21.56 -11.87
C LEU A 299 17.43 22.54 -13.06
N SER A 300 17.11 22.04 -14.25
CA SER A 300 16.97 22.83 -15.48
C SER A 300 15.51 22.91 -15.89
N ARG A 301 15.04 24.11 -16.26
CA ARG A 301 13.71 24.26 -16.86
C ARG A 301 13.70 23.52 -18.20
N PRO A 302 12.77 22.58 -18.43
CA PRO A 302 12.71 21.87 -19.70
C PRO A 302 12.07 22.73 -20.81
N ASP A 303 12.54 22.57 -22.05
CA ASP A 303 12.18 23.41 -23.21
C ASP A 303 10.86 22.99 -23.91
N GLY A 304 10.18 21.95 -23.41
CA GLY A 304 8.91 21.47 -23.94
C GLY A 304 7.70 22.27 -23.46
N VAL A 305 6.59 22.15 -24.19
CA VAL A 305 5.33 22.88 -23.88
C VAL A 305 4.43 22.10 -22.93
N ALA A 306 4.43 20.76 -23.04
CA ALA A 306 3.66 19.84 -22.20
C ALA A 306 4.25 18.42 -22.23
N TRP A 307 4.04 17.66 -21.15
CA TRP A 307 4.43 16.26 -21.01
C TRP A 307 3.27 15.42 -20.47
N ALA A 308 3.25 14.13 -20.79
CA ALA A 308 2.26 13.13 -20.35
C ALA A 308 0.78 13.58 -20.38
N GLY A 309 0.41 14.42 -21.35
CA GLY A 309 -0.95 14.94 -21.49
C GLY A 309 -1.36 15.92 -20.39
N GLU A 310 -0.42 16.65 -19.79
CA GLU A 310 -0.71 17.70 -18.81
C GLU A 310 -1.55 18.86 -19.39
N ASP A 311 -1.65 18.97 -20.71
CA ASP A 311 -2.44 19.91 -21.50
C ASP A 311 -3.72 19.31 -22.12
N LEU A 312 -3.92 17.98 -22.02
CA LEU A 312 -5.09 17.30 -22.57
C LEU A 312 -6.27 17.36 -21.59
N GLY A 313 -7.33 18.09 -21.95
CA GLY A 313 -8.55 18.16 -21.15
C GLY A 313 -9.52 19.25 -21.64
N SER A 314 -10.65 19.39 -20.96
CA SER A 314 -11.60 20.46 -21.25
C SER A 314 -11.03 21.83 -20.84
N LEU A 315 -11.20 22.82 -21.71
CA LEU A 315 -10.91 24.24 -21.43
C LEU A 315 -12.04 24.93 -20.64
N ALA A 316 -13.17 24.25 -20.44
CA ALA A 316 -14.23 24.78 -19.58
C ALA A 316 -13.73 24.86 -18.13
N VAL A 317 -14.00 25.99 -17.47
CA VAL A 317 -13.63 26.19 -16.06
C VAL A 317 -14.53 25.33 -15.18
N ALA A 318 -13.94 24.35 -14.50
CA ALA A 318 -14.68 23.52 -13.56
C ALA A 318 -14.99 24.28 -12.25
N PRO A 319 -16.13 24.00 -11.61
CA PRO A 319 -16.47 24.58 -10.32
C PRO A 319 -15.52 24.12 -9.21
N ALA A 320 -15.45 24.90 -8.13
CA ALA A 320 -14.58 24.66 -6.98
C ALA A 320 -15.15 23.61 -5.98
N SER A 321 -15.48 22.42 -6.47
CA SER A 321 -16.05 21.31 -5.67
C SER A 321 -15.04 20.18 -5.43
N LEU A 322 -15.13 19.55 -4.25
CA LEU A 322 -14.32 18.36 -3.95
C LEU A 322 -14.92 17.14 -4.65
N ARG A 323 -14.06 16.24 -5.11
CA ARG A 323 -14.45 14.93 -5.65
C ARG A 323 -14.25 13.85 -4.60
N MET A 324 -15.29 13.07 -4.30
CA MET A 324 -15.24 12.04 -3.25
C MET A 324 -14.93 10.64 -3.78
N THR A 325 -15.34 10.33 -5.01
CA THR A 325 -15.18 9.01 -5.64
C THR A 325 -14.51 9.11 -7.01
N ASN A 326 -13.99 7.99 -7.53
CA ASN A 326 -13.34 7.90 -8.84
C ASN A 326 -12.23 8.95 -8.99
N LEU A 327 -11.27 8.95 -8.05
CA LEU A 327 -10.20 9.95 -7.97
C LEU A 327 -9.13 9.81 -9.08
N SER A 328 -9.25 8.81 -9.96
CA SER A 328 -8.32 8.50 -11.06
C SER A 328 -9.04 8.55 -12.40
N GLU A 329 -9.52 9.74 -12.75
CA GLU A 329 -10.38 10.04 -13.91
C GLU A 329 -9.95 11.38 -14.51
N PRO A 330 -10.28 11.70 -15.78
CA PRO A 330 -9.85 12.94 -16.41
C PRO A 330 -10.10 14.17 -15.53
N THR A 331 -9.05 14.95 -15.30
CA THR A 331 -9.15 16.23 -14.59
C THR A 331 -9.31 17.40 -15.56
N PRO A 332 -10.03 18.47 -15.19
CA PRO A 332 -10.14 19.68 -16.00
C PRO A 332 -8.78 20.38 -16.14
N LEU A 333 -8.63 21.24 -17.16
CA LEU A 333 -7.44 22.09 -17.28
C LEU A 333 -7.49 23.28 -16.33
N LEU A 334 -8.70 23.76 -16.03
CA LEU A 334 -8.95 24.95 -15.23
C LEU A 334 -9.98 24.65 -14.13
N VAL A 335 -9.69 25.07 -12.90
CA VAL A 335 -10.61 25.00 -11.76
C VAL A 335 -10.74 26.40 -11.19
N SER A 336 -11.97 26.85 -10.93
CA SER A 336 -12.23 28.18 -10.39
C SER A 336 -11.43 28.45 -9.11
N GLY A 337 -10.70 29.57 -9.08
CA GLY A 337 -9.90 30.00 -7.93
C GLY A 337 -8.55 29.30 -7.75
N LEU A 338 -8.20 28.31 -8.57
CA LEU A 338 -6.92 27.61 -8.48
C LEU A 338 -6.00 27.93 -9.66
N ARG A 339 -4.70 27.98 -9.38
CA ARG A 339 -3.68 27.96 -10.43
C ARG A 339 -3.36 26.52 -10.83
N THR A 340 -3.49 26.23 -12.13
CA THR A 340 -2.91 25.02 -12.72
C THR A 340 -1.44 25.27 -13.06
N TRP A 341 -0.55 24.45 -12.51
CA TRP A 341 0.87 24.49 -12.78
C TRP A 341 1.23 23.44 -13.83
N ARG A 342 2.10 23.82 -14.76
CA ARG A 342 2.75 22.93 -15.73
C ARG A 342 4.16 22.59 -15.28
N THR A 343 4.73 21.54 -15.87
CA THR A 343 6.07 21.04 -15.52
C THR A 343 7.12 22.16 -15.60
N ALA A 344 7.15 22.94 -16.69
CA ALA A 344 8.12 24.02 -16.87
C ALA A 344 7.95 25.16 -15.83
N ASP A 345 6.71 25.52 -15.51
CA ASP A 345 6.39 26.59 -14.56
C ASP A 345 6.78 26.18 -13.12
N LEU A 346 6.47 24.94 -12.73
CA LEU A 346 6.83 24.40 -11.42
C LEU A 346 8.35 24.27 -11.27
N THR A 347 9.03 23.80 -12.31
CA THR A 347 10.49 23.68 -12.32
C THR A 347 11.15 25.03 -12.06
N GLN A 348 10.67 26.10 -12.72
CA GLN A 348 11.18 27.45 -12.48
C GLN A 348 10.89 27.92 -11.04
N ALA A 349 9.69 27.69 -10.52
CA ALA A 349 9.35 28.11 -9.16
C ALA A 349 10.16 27.37 -8.08
N LEU A 350 10.52 26.11 -8.30
CA LEU A 350 11.42 25.35 -7.43
C LEU A 350 12.85 25.92 -7.46
N LYS A 351 13.37 26.26 -8.64
CA LYS A 351 14.69 26.93 -8.78
C LYS A 351 14.74 28.26 -8.05
N ASP A 352 13.67 29.04 -8.16
CA ASP A 352 13.55 30.36 -7.53
C ASP A 352 13.21 30.26 -6.02
N GLN A 353 12.99 29.06 -5.49
CA GLN A 353 12.53 28.82 -4.11
C GLN A 353 11.22 29.57 -3.77
N ARG A 354 10.31 29.65 -4.75
CA ARG A 354 9.06 30.43 -4.67
C ARG A 354 7.81 29.60 -4.44
N ALA A 355 7.95 28.28 -4.29
CA ALA A 355 6.83 27.38 -4.09
C ALA A 355 7.16 26.27 -3.09
N THR A 356 6.23 26.00 -2.18
CA THR A 356 6.21 24.78 -1.39
C THR A 356 5.46 23.71 -2.17
N VAL A 357 6.05 22.53 -2.33
CA VAL A 357 5.46 21.43 -3.10
C VAL A 357 5.01 20.32 -2.17
N ILE A 358 3.79 19.82 -2.37
CA ILE A 358 3.19 18.77 -1.54
C ILE A 358 2.76 17.61 -2.45
N ASP A 359 3.38 16.45 -2.23
CA ASP A 359 2.97 15.18 -2.85
C ASP A 359 1.79 14.62 -2.09
N VAL A 360 0.65 14.40 -2.75
CA VAL A 360 -0.55 13.85 -2.09
C VAL A 360 -0.83 12.39 -2.46
N PHE A 361 0.04 11.75 -3.25
CA PHE A 361 -0.17 10.41 -3.78
C PHE A 361 0.44 9.33 -2.89
N GLY A 362 -0.35 8.32 -2.52
CA GLY A 362 0.04 7.29 -1.55
C GLY A 362 0.83 6.09 -2.08
N VAL A 363 0.99 5.91 -3.40
CA VAL A 363 1.50 4.62 -3.95
C VAL A 363 2.87 4.72 -4.60
N ALA A 364 3.20 5.83 -5.27
CA ALA A 364 4.45 5.92 -6.03
C ALA A 364 5.71 5.82 -5.15
N ALA A 365 6.75 5.16 -5.67
CA ALA A 365 8.03 4.98 -4.98
C ALA A 365 8.88 6.26 -4.89
N GLN A 366 8.65 7.19 -5.81
CA GLN A 366 9.42 8.43 -5.91
C GLN A 366 8.53 9.66 -5.70
N MET A 367 9.16 10.79 -5.40
CA MET A 367 8.54 12.10 -5.28
C MET A 367 9.42 13.18 -5.91
N LEU A 368 8.86 14.36 -6.14
CA LEU A 368 9.61 15.52 -6.61
C LEU A 368 10.63 15.96 -5.54
N PRO A 369 11.80 16.46 -5.93
CA PRO A 369 12.78 16.96 -4.97
C PRO A 369 12.21 18.18 -4.22
N GLY A 370 12.42 18.22 -2.91
CA GLY A 370 11.94 19.25 -2.00
C GLY A 370 10.48 19.11 -1.59
N ALA A 371 9.74 18.10 -2.09
CA ALA A 371 8.34 17.91 -1.77
C ALA A 371 8.14 17.34 -0.35
N VAL A 372 7.09 17.81 0.33
CA VAL A 372 6.57 17.18 1.56
C VAL A 372 5.48 16.19 1.19
N HIS A 373 5.55 14.95 1.70
CA HIS A 373 4.56 13.91 1.37
C HIS A 373 3.39 13.85 2.37
N PHE A 374 2.18 14.02 1.84
CA PHE A 374 0.89 13.74 2.49
C PHE A 374 0.38 12.41 1.94
N TRP A 375 0.42 11.37 2.76
CA TRP A 375 -0.08 10.06 2.38
C TRP A 375 -1.59 10.12 2.15
N ASP A 376 -2.02 9.95 0.90
CA ASP A 376 -3.41 10.10 0.45
C ASP A 376 -3.99 11.48 0.81
N GLY A 377 -3.22 12.54 0.61
CA GLY A 377 -3.51 13.91 1.08
C GLY A 377 -4.72 14.61 0.48
N GLY A 378 -5.42 14.00 -0.46
CA GLY A 378 -6.54 14.60 -1.21
C GLY A 378 -7.87 13.87 -1.12
N LEU A 379 -8.11 13.10 -0.05
CA LEU A 379 -9.41 12.45 0.16
C LEU A 379 -10.52 13.46 0.51
N ALA A 380 -11.76 13.08 0.21
CA ALA A 380 -12.97 13.79 0.59
C ALA A 380 -14.07 12.76 0.89
N PHE A 381 -14.91 13.06 1.88
CA PHE A 381 -15.87 12.11 2.43
C PHE A 381 -17.29 12.68 2.38
N GLU A 382 -18.26 11.80 2.13
CA GLU A 382 -19.68 12.15 2.16
C GLU A 382 -20.17 12.41 3.60
N ASP A 383 -19.66 11.63 4.56
CA ASP A 383 -19.88 11.89 5.97
C ASP A 383 -19.18 13.19 6.38
N GLU A 384 -19.98 14.20 6.71
CA GLU A 384 -19.45 15.52 7.04
C GLU A 384 -18.59 15.55 8.31
N ALA A 385 -18.86 14.67 9.29
CA ALA A 385 -18.05 14.63 10.52
C ALA A 385 -16.66 14.09 10.21
N ILE A 386 -16.57 13.05 9.38
CA ILE A 386 -15.31 12.52 8.88
C ILE A 386 -14.59 13.57 8.04
N ASP A 387 -15.28 14.23 7.10
CA ASP A 387 -14.66 15.24 6.24
C ASP A 387 -14.16 16.45 7.02
N ARG A 388 -14.96 16.98 7.97
CA ARG A 388 -14.54 18.09 8.83
C ARG A 388 -13.30 17.75 9.65
N ALA A 389 -13.23 16.53 10.19
CA ALA A 389 -12.08 16.09 10.98
C ALA A 389 -10.82 15.94 10.10
N TYR A 390 -10.97 15.39 8.89
CA TYR A 390 -9.91 15.32 7.89
C TYR A 390 -9.41 16.71 7.49
N ASP A 391 -10.34 17.61 7.18
CA ASP A 391 -10.06 18.98 6.74
C ASP A 391 -9.34 19.79 7.82
N GLN A 392 -9.73 19.62 9.09
CA GLN A 392 -9.03 20.26 10.21
C GLN A 392 -7.58 19.76 10.30
N ARG A 393 -7.35 18.44 10.24
CA ARG A 393 -5.99 17.87 10.25
C ARG A 393 -5.17 18.34 9.05
N PHE A 394 -5.79 18.43 7.86
CA PHE A 394 -5.16 18.98 6.66
C PHE A 394 -4.68 20.42 6.91
N ARG A 395 -5.56 21.30 7.42
CA ARG A 395 -5.21 22.69 7.74
C ARG A 395 -4.09 22.80 8.76
N ASP A 396 -4.14 21.99 9.82
CA ASP A 396 -3.15 21.99 10.88
C ASP A 396 -1.75 21.65 10.36
N MET A 397 -1.66 20.61 9.52
CA MET A 397 -0.40 20.18 8.92
C MET A 397 0.12 21.20 7.90
N LEU A 398 -0.78 21.78 7.11
CA LEU A 398 -0.42 22.81 6.13
C LEU A 398 0.15 24.06 6.80
N GLN A 399 -0.45 24.51 7.91
CA GLN A 399 0.03 25.66 8.70
C GLN A 399 1.42 25.45 9.30
N ILE A 400 1.79 24.20 9.60
CA ILE A 400 3.14 23.85 10.09
C ILE A 400 4.17 23.92 8.96
N ILE A 401 3.79 23.49 7.75
CA ILE A 401 4.67 23.42 6.59
C ILE A 401 4.89 24.79 5.97
N GLN A 402 3.82 25.57 5.84
CA GLN A 402 3.84 26.88 5.24
C GLN A 402 2.97 27.83 6.07
N PRO A 403 3.54 28.49 7.09
CA PRO A 403 2.76 29.38 7.93
C PRO A 403 2.33 30.67 7.22
N ASP A 404 3.05 31.08 6.16
CA ASP A 404 2.70 32.23 5.33
C ASP A 404 1.66 31.84 4.26
N LYS A 405 0.44 32.33 4.42
CA LYS A 405 -0.67 32.05 3.50
C LYS A 405 -0.54 32.73 2.14
N GLU A 406 0.36 33.70 2.01
CA GLU A 406 0.68 34.39 0.75
C GLU A 406 1.76 33.64 -0.06
N ALA A 407 2.40 32.63 0.52
CA ALA A 407 3.34 31.79 -0.20
C ALA A 407 2.61 30.88 -1.20
N ALA A 408 3.25 30.57 -2.33
CA ALA A 408 2.68 29.62 -3.28
C ALA A 408 2.81 28.18 -2.74
N ILE A 409 1.70 27.45 -2.74
CA ILE A 409 1.67 26.03 -2.39
C ILE A 409 1.13 25.26 -3.58
N VAL A 410 1.86 24.24 -4.00
CA VAL A 410 1.54 23.43 -5.18
C VAL A 410 1.36 21.98 -4.76
N PHE A 411 0.15 21.47 -4.94
CA PHE A 411 -0.17 20.06 -4.70
C PHE A 411 -0.01 19.25 -5.98
N TYR A 412 0.51 18.03 -5.90
CA TYR A 412 0.61 17.15 -7.06
C TYR A 412 0.38 15.69 -6.68
N CYS A 413 0.09 14.87 -7.69
CA CYS A 413 -0.17 13.44 -7.54
C CYS A 413 0.56 12.65 -8.65
N GLN A 414 0.10 11.43 -8.98
CA GLN A 414 0.74 10.59 -9.99
C GLN A 414 0.76 11.22 -11.38
N ASP A 415 -0.38 11.71 -11.86
CA ASP A 415 -0.55 12.22 -13.22
C ASP A 415 -1.83 13.09 -13.35
N SER A 416 -2.11 13.50 -14.60
CA SER A 416 -3.23 14.35 -15.00
C SER A 416 -4.62 13.74 -14.79
N MET A 417 -4.72 12.51 -14.31
CA MET A 417 -5.98 11.84 -13.98
C MET A 417 -6.27 11.89 -12.48
N CYS A 418 -5.37 12.44 -11.67
CA CYS A 418 -5.50 12.36 -10.21
C CYS A 418 -6.21 13.57 -9.60
N TRP A 419 -7.41 13.35 -9.07
CA TRP A 419 -8.23 14.37 -8.40
C TRP A 419 -7.75 14.73 -6.99
N GLN A 420 -6.90 13.91 -6.35
CA GLN A 420 -6.38 14.23 -5.01
C GLN A 420 -5.64 15.58 -5.00
N ALA A 421 -4.88 15.91 -6.03
CA ALA A 421 -4.16 17.19 -6.11
C ALA A 421 -5.11 18.40 -6.16
N ILE A 422 -6.22 18.29 -6.91
CA ILE A 422 -7.26 19.33 -6.97
C ILE A 422 -7.96 19.46 -5.62
N ASN A 423 -8.35 18.35 -5.00
CA ASN A 423 -9.01 18.36 -3.69
C ASN A 423 -8.15 19.05 -2.63
N SER A 424 -6.85 18.73 -2.56
CA SER A 424 -5.93 19.36 -1.61
C SER A 424 -5.75 20.85 -1.89
N ALA A 425 -5.64 21.25 -3.16
CA ALA A 425 -5.54 22.65 -3.54
C ALA A 425 -6.82 23.44 -3.18
N LEU A 426 -8.00 22.86 -3.37
CA LEU A 426 -9.28 23.45 -2.95
C LEU A 426 -9.39 23.59 -1.43
N ARG A 427 -8.95 22.57 -0.66
CA ARG A 427 -8.90 22.65 0.81
C ARG A 427 -7.96 23.76 1.28
N ALA A 428 -6.78 23.89 0.66
CA ALA A 428 -5.85 24.97 0.95
C ALA A 428 -6.42 26.35 0.62
N LEU A 429 -7.08 26.50 -0.54
CA LEU A 429 -7.76 27.75 -0.93
C LEU A 429 -8.83 28.14 0.10
N ARG A 430 -9.67 27.19 0.54
CA ARG A 430 -10.69 27.42 1.58
C ARG A 430 -10.08 27.73 2.95
N ALA A 431 -8.85 27.28 3.22
CA ALA A 431 -8.09 27.61 4.41
C ALA A 431 -7.40 28.99 4.34
N GLY A 432 -7.55 29.71 3.22
CA GLY A 432 -7.03 31.07 3.03
C GLY A 432 -5.67 31.15 2.32
N TYR A 433 -5.15 30.06 1.76
CA TYR A 433 -3.92 30.08 0.96
C TYR A 433 -4.26 30.58 -0.46
N LEU A 434 -4.11 31.88 -0.68
CA LEU A 434 -4.57 32.54 -1.92
C LEU A 434 -3.80 32.12 -3.16
N ARG A 435 -2.57 31.62 -2.98
CA ARG A 435 -1.70 31.11 -4.06
C ARG A 435 -1.61 29.59 -4.07
N ALA A 436 -2.66 28.92 -3.58
CA ALA A 436 -2.82 27.49 -3.73
C ALA A 436 -3.04 27.12 -5.20
N GLY A 437 -2.33 26.09 -5.65
CA GLY A 437 -2.47 25.54 -6.98
C GLY A 437 -2.14 24.06 -7.02
N TRP A 438 -2.29 23.48 -8.19
CA TRP A 438 -2.02 22.06 -8.40
C TRP A 438 -1.18 21.86 -9.65
N TYR A 439 -0.20 20.96 -9.56
CA TYR A 439 0.61 20.55 -10.70
C TYR A 439 -0.05 19.32 -11.33
N ARG A 440 -0.73 19.57 -12.45
CA ARG A 440 -1.58 18.60 -13.13
C ARG A 440 -0.81 17.41 -13.66
N GLY A 441 0.35 17.65 -14.25
CA GLY A 441 1.15 16.62 -14.90
C GLY A 441 1.68 15.53 -13.95
N GLY A 442 1.78 15.85 -12.65
CA GLY A 442 2.22 14.93 -11.61
C GLY A 442 3.63 14.37 -11.81
N LEU A 443 3.94 13.30 -11.06
CA LEU A 443 5.23 12.61 -11.16
C LEU A 443 5.50 12.06 -12.58
N ARG A 444 4.46 11.65 -13.31
CA ARG A 444 4.59 11.13 -14.68
C ARG A 444 5.13 12.19 -15.65
N SER A 445 4.55 13.38 -15.66
CA SER A 445 5.04 14.46 -16.55
C SER A 445 6.43 14.93 -16.15
N TRP A 446 6.71 14.97 -14.84
CA TRP A 446 8.01 15.36 -14.30
C TRP A 446 9.12 14.42 -14.79
N THR A 447 8.91 13.12 -14.62
CA THR A 447 9.87 12.09 -15.06
C THR A 447 9.97 11.99 -16.57
N GLN A 448 8.87 12.15 -17.32
CA GLN A 448 8.91 12.18 -18.79
C GLN A 448 9.66 13.41 -19.33
N ALA A 449 9.66 14.53 -18.59
CA ALA A 449 10.47 15.70 -18.92
C ALA A 449 11.98 15.51 -18.62
N GLY A 450 12.41 14.33 -18.18
CA GLY A 450 13.79 14.04 -17.83
C GLY A 450 14.25 14.67 -16.52
N LEU A 451 13.32 15.14 -15.68
CA LEU A 451 13.64 15.78 -14.41
C LEU A 451 13.89 14.74 -13.30
N PRO A 452 14.82 15.02 -12.37
CA PRO A 452 15.18 14.08 -11.32
C PRO A 452 14.03 13.89 -10.32
N ALA A 453 13.76 12.64 -9.95
CA ALA A 453 12.87 12.28 -8.85
C ALA A 453 13.67 11.60 -7.74
N VAL A 454 13.21 11.73 -6.50
CA VAL A 454 13.92 11.25 -5.31
C VAL A 454 13.12 10.17 -4.60
N GLN A 455 13.78 9.38 -3.75
CA GLN A 455 13.12 8.37 -2.94
C GLN A 455 12.02 9.01 -2.08
N LYS A 456 10.80 8.50 -2.17
CA LYS A 456 9.68 9.01 -1.37
C LYS A 456 9.87 8.67 0.10
N VAL A 457 9.63 9.66 0.96
CA VAL A 457 9.55 9.49 2.40
C VAL A 457 8.29 10.17 2.96
N PRO A 458 7.47 9.48 3.76
CA PRO A 458 6.22 10.02 4.25
C PRO A 458 6.46 11.00 5.41
N SER A 459 5.68 12.08 5.46
CA SER A 459 5.78 13.10 6.53
C SER A 459 4.45 13.35 7.25
N VAL A 460 3.34 13.22 6.53
CA VAL A 460 2.00 13.53 7.01
C VAL A 460 1.00 12.44 6.63
N VAL A 461 0.16 12.05 7.59
CA VAL A 461 -1.00 11.18 7.37
C VAL A 461 -2.23 11.85 7.98
N LEU A 462 -3.32 11.95 7.21
CA LEU A 462 -4.52 12.70 7.60
C LEU A 462 -5.72 11.80 7.95
N TYR A 463 -5.70 10.54 7.57
CA TYR A 463 -6.79 9.57 7.77
C TYR A 463 -6.22 8.19 8.05
#